data_AF-A0A2M7L8W0-F1
#
_entry.id   AF-A0A2M7L8W0-F1
#
_cell.length_a   1.000
_cell.length_b   1.000
_cell.length_c   1.000
_cell.angle_alpha   90.00
_cell.angle_beta   90.00
_cell.angle_gamma   90.00
#
_symmetry.space_group_name_H-M   'P 1'
#
loop_
_entity.id
_entity.type
_entity.pdbx_description
1 polymer ?
#
loop_
_entity_poly.entity_id
_entity_poly.type
_entity_poly.pdbx_seq_one_letter_code
_entity_poly.pdbx_strand_id
1 'polypeptide(L)'
;LKPSDLGCLMEHMGCKGTQVHADCNIRLWNGEGSCTRGGYACIACTEPGFEEPGHAFGITPKIAGIPIGLPTDMPKAWFVALASLSKSATPKRVKENAVSDHQVITPATKRLRPK
;
A
#
# COMPACT_ATOMS: atom_id res chain seq x y z
N LEU A 1 10.03 -6.43 -5.35
CA LEU A 1 9.48 -5.29 -4.60
C LEU A 1 10.58 -4.74 -3.73
N LYS A 2 10.89 -3.46 -3.90
CA LYS A 2 11.96 -2.73 -3.22
C LYS A 2 11.45 -1.34 -2.81
N PRO A 3 12.14 -0.64 -1.88
CA PRO A 3 11.88 0.77 -1.65
C PRO A 3 11.87 1.53 -2.98
N SER A 4 11.00 2.55 -3.07
CA SER A 4 10.64 3.33 -4.28
C SER A 4 9.63 2.70 -5.23
N ASP A 5 9.37 1.38 -5.19
CA ASP A 5 8.34 0.80 -6.06
C ASP A 5 6.95 1.41 -5.76
N LEU A 6 6.15 1.70 -6.81
CA LEU A 6 4.84 2.36 -6.69
C LEU A 6 3.70 1.44 -6.18
N GLY A 7 4.03 0.23 -5.73
CA GLY A 7 3.08 -0.79 -5.27
C GLY A 7 2.53 -0.56 -3.86
N CYS A 8 1.71 -1.50 -3.39
CA CYS A 8 1.11 -1.42 -2.06
C CYS A 8 2.16 -1.62 -0.96
N LEU A 9 2.40 -0.57 -0.16
CA LEU A 9 3.34 -0.62 0.96
C LEU A 9 2.84 -1.49 2.13
N MET A 10 1.52 -1.64 2.32
CA MET A 10 0.95 -2.47 3.40
C MET A 10 1.26 -3.95 3.16
N GLU A 11 1.16 -4.38 1.91
CA GLU A 11 1.38 -5.78 1.57
C GLU A 11 2.85 -6.15 1.44
N HIS A 12 3.74 -5.21 1.14
CA HIS A 12 5.12 -5.55 0.79
C HIS A 12 6.20 -4.84 1.62
N MET A 13 5.90 -3.67 2.20
CA MET A 13 6.90 -2.79 2.82
C MET A 13 6.59 -2.46 4.29
N GLY A 14 5.79 -3.28 4.97
CA GLY A 14 5.52 -3.17 6.41
C GLY A 14 4.57 -2.05 6.83
N CYS A 15 3.89 -1.38 5.88
CA CYS A 15 3.03 -0.23 6.22
C CYS A 15 1.85 -0.64 7.13
N LYS A 16 1.74 0.06 8.26
CA LYS A 16 0.71 -0.08 9.29
C LYS A 16 -0.42 0.95 9.15
N GLY A 17 -0.51 1.65 8.02
CA GLY A 17 -1.47 2.74 7.81
C GLY A 17 -2.95 2.34 7.99
N THR A 18 -3.27 1.06 7.83
CA THR A 18 -4.62 0.49 8.03
C THR A 18 -4.87 -0.03 9.46
N GLN A 19 -3.90 0.12 10.35
CA GLN A 19 -3.91 -0.39 11.74
C GLN A 19 -3.69 0.71 12.78
N VAL A 20 -3.03 1.81 12.39
CA VAL A 20 -2.71 2.96 13.24
C VAL A 20 -3.88 3.92 13.38
N HIS A 21 -4.06 4.49 14.58
CA HIS A 21 -4.94 5.63 14.81
C HIS A 21 -4.17 6.93 14.50
N ALA A 22 -4.34 7.44 13.28
CA ALA A 22 -3.79 8.71 12.84
C ALA A 22 -4.58 9.31 11.67
N ASP A 23 -4.52 10.63 11.52
CA ASP A 23 -5.18 11.39 10.45
C ASP A 23 -4.21 11.87 9.37
N CYS A 24 -2.99 11.29 9.28
CA CYS A 24 -1.91 11.77 8.41
C CYS A 24 -2.27 11.81 6.91
N ASN A 25 -3.23 10.99 6.45
CA ASN A 25 -3.71 10.99 5.06
C ASN A 25 -4.95 11.87 4.83
N ILE A 26 -5.52 12.42 5.91
CA ILE A 26 -6.67 13.34 5.90
C ILE A 26 -6.17 14.78 6.07
N ARG A 27 -5.47 15.06 7.17
CA ARG A 27 -4.95 16.40 7.49
C ARG A 27 -3.67 16.76 6.73
N LEU A 28 -2.86 15.75 6.41
CA LEU A 28 -1.56 15.87 5.76
C LEU A 28 -0.50 16.58 6.61
N TRP A 29 0.76 16.20 6.40
CA TRP A 29 1.94 16.90 6.89
C TRP A 29 2.11 18.20 6.11
N ASN A 30 2.08 19.33 6.82
CA ASN A 30 2.17 20.68 6.27
C ASN A 30 1.18 20.96 5.12
N GLY A 31 0.05 20.25 5.10
CA GLY A 31 -1.01 20.42 4.09
C GLY A 31 -0.77 19.72 2.74
N GLU A 32 0.33 19.00 2.55
CA GLU A 32 0.67 18.40 1.24
C GLU A 32 0.95 16.88 1.32
N GLY A 33 1.77 16.48 2.30
CA GLY A 33 2.41 15.17 2.31
C GLY A 33 1.86 14.19 3.35
N SER A 34 2.28 12.95 3.24
CA SER A 34 2.17 11.94 4.28
C SER A 34 3.28 10.91 4.05
N CYS A 35 3.55 10.04 5.04
CA CYS A 35 4.55 8.99 4.88
C CYS A 35 4.35 8.21 3.57
N THR A 36 3.12 7.73 3.34
CA THR A 36 2.78 6.91 2.17
C THR A 36 2.81 7.71 0.86
N ARG A 37 2.50 9.01 0.87
CA ARG A 37 2.66 9.87 -0.30
C ARG A 37 4.13 10.10 -0.65
N GLY A 38 5.00 10.14 0.35
CA GLY A 38 6.45 10.19 0.19
C GLY A 38 7.10 8.84 -0.13
N GLY A 39 6.31 7.79 -0.40
CA GLY A 39 6.84 6.45 -0.69
C GLY A 39 7.39 5.71 0.54
N TYR A 40 7.13 6.20 1.75
CA TYR A 40 7.57 5.59 3.00
C TYR A 40 6.41 4.85 3.70
N ALA A 41 6.69 3.64 4.17
CA ALA A 41 5.70 2.83 4.88
C ALA A 41 5.36 3.48 6.23
N CYS A 42 4.07 3.60 6.55
CA CYS A 42 3.66 4.04 7.88
C CYS A 42 4.15 3.04 8.93
N ILE A 43 4.87 3.53 9.95
CA ILE A 43 5.41 2.71 11.04
C ILE A 43 4.54 2.72 12.30
N ALA A 44 3.33 3.29 12.22
CA ALA A 44 2.43 3.49 13.36
C ALA A 44 3.04 4.32 14.52
N CYS A 45 3.76 5.40 14.22
CA CYS A 45 4.44 6.22 15.25
C CYS A 45 3.53 6.91 16.29
N THR A 46 2.22 6.82 16.14
CA THR A 46 1.24 7.32 17.12
C THR A 46 0.73 6.23 18.06
N GLU A 47 1.09 4.96 17.83
CA GLU A 47 0.75 3.84 18.70
C GLU A 47 1.86 3.59 19.73
N PRO A 48 1.52 3.09 20.94
CA PRO A 48 2.52 2.61 21.88
C PRO A 48 3.27 1.39 21.33
N GLY A 49 4.58 1.30 21.58
CA GLY A 49 5.41 0.16 21.19
C GLY A 49 5.76 0.13 19.69
N PHE A 50 5.50 1.22 18.94
CA PHE A 50 5.83 1.30 17.52
C PHE A 50 7.33 1.10 17.25
N GLU A 51 8.17 1.45 18.21
CA GLU A 51 9.62 1.31 18.19
C GLU A 51 10.09 -0.15 18.14
N GLU A 52 9.25 -1.10 18.59
CA GLU A 52 9.54 -2.54 18.67
C GLU A 52 8.49 -3.37 17.89
N PRO A 53 8.43 -3.25 16.55
CA PRO A 53 7.42 -3.95 15.74
C PRO A 53 7.62 -5.48 15.64
N GLY A 54 8.71 -6.03 16.19
CA GLY A 54 9.06 -7.45 16.14
C GLY A 54 9.57 -7.94 14.77
N HIS A 55 9.74 -7.05 13.79
CA HIS A 55 10.32 -7.31 12.47
C HIS A 55 10.91 -6.01 11.89
N ALA A 56 11.69 -6.08 10.81
CA ALA A 56 12.15 -4.85 10.15
C ALA A 56 10.98 -4.02 9.61
N PHE A 57 10.98 -2.70 9.84
CA PHE A 57 9.89 -1.79 9.40
C PHE A 57 9.59 -1.86 7.90
N GLY A 58 10.62 -2.09 7.06
CA GLY A 58 10.48 -2.16 5.61
C GLY A 58 10.00 -3.51 5.06
N ILE A 59 9.52 -4.42 5.91
CA ILE A 59 9.09 -5.77 5.52
C ILE A 59 7.69 -6.04 6.06
N THR A 60 6.78 -6.51 5.19
CA THR A 60 5.49 -7.04 5.63
C THR A 60 5.64 -8.52 6.01
N PRO A 61 5.43 -8.91 7.28
CA PRO A 61 5.43 -10.31 7.66
C PRO A 61 4.19 -11.02 7.10
N LYS A 62 4.36 -12.25 6.61
CA LYS A 62 3.32 -13.02 5.91
C LYS A 62 3.28 -14.47 6.34
N ILE A 63 2.09 -15.06 6.31
CA ILE A 63 1.86 -16.49 6.44
C ILE A 63 1.16 -16.95 5.17
N ALA A 64 1.71 -17.95 4.47
CA ALA A 64 1.20 -18.44 3.18
C ALA A 64 0.94 -17.31 2.15
N GLY A 65 1.79 -16.27 2.15
CA GLY A 65 1.66 -15.12 1.25
C GLY A 65 0.63 -14.06 1.68
N ILE A 66 -0.09 -14.27 2.79
CA ILE A 66 -1.08 -13.32 3.33
C ILE A 66 -0.44 -12.48 4.45
N PRO A 67 -0.56 -11.14 4.44
CA PRO A 67 -0.08 -10.28 5.52
C PRO A 67 -0.67 -10.67 6.88
N ILE A 68 0.16 -10.68 7.93
CA ILE A 68 -0.29 -10.95 9.29
C ILE A 68 -1.12 -9.78 9.84
N GLY A 69 -0.65 -8.55 9.60
CA GLY A 69 -1.37 -7.32 9.93
C GLY A 69 -2.37 -6.97 8.83
N LEU A 70 -3.66 -7.12 9.12
CA LEU A 70 -4.78 -6.82 8.22
C LEU A 70 -5.45 -5.50 8.63
N PRO A 71 -6.22 -4.85 7.73
CA PRO A 71 -7.02 -3.68 8.08
C PRO A 71 -7.96 -3.95 9.26
N THR A 72 -8.06 -3.00 10.18
CA THR A 72 -8.90 -3.13 11.39
C THR A 72 -10.38 -2.89 11.12
N ASP A 73 -10.71 -2.18 10.04
CA ASP A 73 -12.05 -1.77 9.62
C ASP A 73 -12.74 -2.79 8.69
N MET A 74 -12.09 -3.93 8.40
CA MET A 74 -12.65 -4.97 7.52
C MET A 74 -12.44 -6.37 8.11
N PRO A 75 -13.45 -7.28 8.03
CA PRO A 75 -13.25 -8.65 8.50
C PRO A 75 -12.22 -9.39 7.66
N LYS A 76 -11.39 -10.22 8.33
CA LYS A 76 -10.22 -10.88 7.72
C LYS A 76 -10.56 -11.68 6.45
N ALA A 77 -11.64 -12.45 6.47
CA ALA A 77 -12.04 -13.28 5.33
C ALA A 77 -12.39 -12.43 4.09
N TRP A 78 -13.08 -11.31 4.29
CA TRP A 78 -13.42 -10.37 3.21
C TRP A 78 -12.18 -9.71 2.62
N PHE A 79 -11.22 -9.29 3.47
CA PHE A 79 -9.95 -8.77 2.97
C PHE A 79 -9.25 -9.80 2.08
N VAL A 80 -9.10 -11.03 2.56
CA VAL A 80 -8.38 -12.08 1.82
C VAL A 80 -9.07 -12.36 0.49
N ALA A 81 -10.40 -12.48 0.48
CA ALA A 81 -11.15 -12.71 -0.74
C ALA A 81 -11.00 -11.56 -1.74
N LEU A 82 -11.28 -10.32 -1.32
CA LEU A 82 -11.24 -9.14 -2.19
C LEU A 82 -9.83 -8.85 -2.68
N ALA A 83 -8.82 -8.88 -1.81
CA ALA A 83 -7.43 -8.66 -2.19
C ALA A 83 -6.95 -9.70 -3.22
N SER A 84 -7.36 -10.96 -3.07
CA SER A 84 -7.02 -12.03 -4.03
C SER A 84 -7.70 -11.80 -5.37
N LEU A 85 -9.00 -11.48 -5.38
CA LEU A 85 -9.74 -11.15 -6.60
C LEU A 85 -9.15 -9.93 -7.30
N SER A 86 -8.83 -8.86 -6.57
CA SER A 86 -8.21 -7.65 -7.13
C SER A 86 -6.86 -7.93 -7.77
N LYS A 87 -6.00 -8.73 -7.12
CA LYS A 87 -4.71 -9.15 -7.70
C LYS A 87 -4.88 -9.97 -8.97
N SER A 88 -5.83 -10.91 -8.97
CA SER A 88 -6.14 -11.72 -10.14
C SER A 88 -6.68 -10.89 -11.30
N ALA A 89 -7.48 -9.87 -11.01
CA ALA A 89 -8.08 -8.98 -12.01
C ALA A 89 -7.17 -7.80 -12.40
N THR A 90 -5.96 -7.69 -11.83
CA THR A 90 -5.08 -6.53 -12.02
C THR A 90 -4.60 -6.45 -13.48
N PRO A 91 -4.88 -5.35 -14.21
CA PRO A 91 -4.39 -5.16 -15.58
C PRO A 91 -2.87 -5.10 -15.65
N LYS A 92 -2.29 -5.57 -16.76
CA LYS A 92 -0.83 -5.58 -17.02
C LYS A 92 -0.15 -4.26 -16.68
N ARG A 93 -0.74 -3.13 -17.09
CA ARG A 93 -0.24 -1.78 -16.80
C ARG A 93 -0.02 -1.52 -15.30
N VAL A 94 -0.99 -1.88 -14.47
CA VAL A 94 -0.91 -1.66 -13.01
C VAL A 94 0.08 -2.64 -12.40
N LYS A 95 0.08 -3.89 -12.86
CA LYS A 95 1.00 -4.93 -12.38
C LYS A 95 2.47 -4.56 -12.60
N GLU A 96 2.81 -4.01 -13.77
CA GLU A 96 4.19 -3.61 -14.08
C GLU A 96 4.59 -2.31 -13.38
N ASN A 97 3.71 -1.30 -13.35
CA ASN A 97 4.02 -0.06 -12.64
C ASN A 97 4.18 -0.26 -11.12
N ALA A 98 3.46 -1.21 -10.53
CA ALA A 98 3.53 -1.47 -9.08
C ALA A 98 4.88 -2.02 -8.60
N VAL A 99 5.74 -2.50 -9.51
CA VAL A 99 7.08 -3.04 -9.20
C VAL A 99 8.19 -2.18 -9.83
N SER A 100 7.87 -0.92 -10.12
CA SER A 100 8.78 0.07 -10.70
C SER A 100 8.77 1.33 -9.84
N ASP A 101 9.88 2.07 -9.87
CA ASP A 101 10.08 3.36 -9.19
C ASP A 101 9.42 4.54 -9.91
N HIS A 102 8.98 4.31 -11.15
CA HIS A 102 8.29 5.29 -11.98
C HIS A 102 7.22 4.61 -12.83
N GLN A 103 6.33 5.41 -13.42
CA GLN A 103 5.32 4.89 -14.35
C GLN A 103 5.99 4.43 -15.66
N VAL A 104 6.02 3.12 -15.87
CA VAL A 104 6.60 2.49 -17.08
C VAL A 104 5.58 2.47 -18.22
N ILE A 105 4.34 2.08 -17.89
CA ILE A 105 3.22 2.04 -18.83
C ILE A 105 2.21 3.12 -18.47
N THR A 106 2.03 4.10 -19.36
CA THR A 106 1.03 5.15 -19.22
C THR A 106 -0.38 4.64 -19.59
N PRO A 107 -1.45 5.28 -19.08
CA PRO A 107 -2.80 4.97 -19.51
C PRO A 107 -2.97 5.20 -21.02
N ALA A 108 -3.63 4.28 -21.72
CA ALA A 108 -3.95 4.47 -23.14
C ALA A 108 -4.93 5.65 -23.29
N THR A 109 -4.51 6.72 -23.95
CA THR A 109 -5.39 7.82 -24.34
C THR A 109 -6.31 7.32 -25.45
N LYS A 110 -7.59 7.03 -25.12
CA LYS A 110 -8.60 6.83 -26.15
C LYS A 110 -8.78 8.17 -26.86
N ARG A 111 -8.29 8.30 -28.10
CA ARG A 111 -8.71 9.41 -28.97
C ARG A 111 -10.23 9.30 -29.10
N LEU A 112 -10.95 10.25 -28.51
CA LEU A 112 -12.38 10.41 -28.80
C LEU A 112 -12.47 10.61 -30.32
N ARG A 113 -13.20 9.74 -31.01
CA ARG A 113 -13.50 9.99 -32.42
C ARG A 113 -14.25 11.32 -32.49
N PRO A 114 -13.82 12.30 -33.30
CA PRO A 114 -14.66 13.47 -33.54
C PRO A 114 -16.02 12.97 -34.05
N LYS A 115 -17.09 13.53 -33.48
CA LYS A 115 -18.46 13.29 -33.94
C LYS A 115 -18.64 13.77 -35.37
#